data_AF-A0AAU4Y7Z5-F1
#
_entry.id   AF-A0AAU4Y7Z5-F1
#
_cell.length_a   1.000
_cell.length_b   1.000
_cell.length_c   1.000
_cell.angle_alpha   90.00
_cell.angle_beta   90.00
_cell.angle_gamma   90.00
#
_symmetry.space_group_name_H-M   'P 1'
#
loop_
_entity.id
_entity.type
_entity.pdbx_description
1 polymer ?
#
loop_
_entity_poly.entity_id
_entity_poly.type
_entity_poly.pdbx_seq_one_letter_code
_entity_poly.pdbx_strand_id
1 'polypeptide(L)'
;MSVIFFDIGATLADPRPRPDGSLALRPRPRVLAVLDGLSAVRKGVISNPGTAEAAVARALAEAFPGRFTDPALVHWGVKDSREIFDRAVAATGGERADDCVFVGEDAQERGFAREAGMRTAAHPVFALAAAEHRPVLRARIELRDGQEQRSLTAVMDQAEAVPVEVVSERLVLALVTTRGVEALEDAGFTVDVRGPAEDLVVSPVRDDPPTR
;
A
#
# COMPACT_ATOMS: atom_id res chain seq x y z
N MET A 1 -0.28 20.75 1.56
CA MET A 1 -0.49 19.58 2.47
C MET A 1 -0.42 18.35 1.61
N SER A 2 0.24 17.27 2.03
CA SER A 2 0.41 16.11 1.16
C SER A 2 -0.92 15.51 0.69
N VAL A 3 -0.98 15.11 -0.58
CA VAL A 3 -2.11 14.33 -1.14
C VAL A 3 -1.62 12.92 -1.42
N ILE A 4 -2.37 11.92 -0.96
CA ILE A 4 -2.00 10.51 -1.14
C ILE A 4 -2.98 9.86 -2.10
N PHE A 5 -2.47 9.43 -3.24
CA PHE A 5 -3.19 8.66 -4.24
C PHE A 5 -2.90 7.18 -4.05
N PHE A 6 -3.94 6.35 -4.15
CA PHE A 6 -3.83 4.91 -4.03
C PHE A 6 -4.27 4.24 -5.33
N ASP A 7 -3.52 3.23 -5.78
CA ASP A 7 -4.08 2.23 -6.68
C ASP A 7 -5.09 1.34 -5.93
N ILE A 8 -6.00 0.68 -6.66
CA ILE A 8 -6.99 -0.21 -6.07
C ILE A 8 -6.48 -1.66 -6.02
N GLY A 9 -6.18 -2.24 -7.19
CA GLY A 9 -5.94 -3.67 -7.34
C GLY A 9 -4.65 -4.10 -6.64
N ALA A 10 -4.71 -5.17 -5.84
CA ALA A 10 -3.57 -5.68 -5.06
C ALA A 10 -2.93 -4.67 -4.07
N THR A 11 -3.42 -3.43 -4.03
CA THR A 11 -2.98 -2.34 -3.16
C THR A 11 -4.00 -2.08 -2.06
N LEU A 12 -5.18 -1.53 -2.39
CA LEU A 12 -6.26 -1.30 -1.43
C LEU A 12 -7.15 -2.53 -1.26
N ALA A 13 -7.46 -3.22 -2.35
CA ALA A 13 -8.44 -4.30 -2.35
C ALA A 13 -8.20 -5.33 -3.45
N ASP A 14 -8.72 -6.53 -3.22
CA ASP A 14 -8.83 -7.55 -4.24
C ASP A 14 -10.22 -7.45 -4.93
N PRO A 15 -10.28 -7.23 -6.25
CA PRO A 15 -11.55 -7.24 -6.98
C PRO A 15 -12.15 -8.65 -7.01
N ARG A 16 -13.46 -8.73 -6.76
CA ARG A 16 -14.27 -9.95 -6.72
C ARG A 16 -15.48 -9.78 -7.64
N PRO A 17 -15.40 -10.29 -8.89
CA PRO A 17 -16.56 -10.36 -9.76
C PRO A 17 -17.66 -11.22 -9.12
N ARG A 18 -18.92 -10.81 -9.28
CA ARG A 18 -20.09 -11.54 -8.81
C ARG A 18 -20.87 -12.15 -9.98
N PRO A 19 -21.68 -13.21 -9.75
CA PRO A 19 -22.44 -13.87 -10.80
C PRO A 19 -23.47 -12.98 -11.51
N ASP A 20 -23.91 -11.90 -10.87
CA ASP A 20 -24.85 -10.91 -11.42
C ASP A 20 -24.16 -9.85 -12.31
N GLY A 21 -22.86 -10.02 -12.59
CA GLY A 21 -22.06 -9.06 -13.35
C GLY A 21 -21.61 -7.84 -12.56
N SER A 22 -21.93 -7.76 -11.25
CA SER A 22 -21.41 -6.71 -10.38
C SER A 22 -19.99 -7.03 -9.88
N LEU A 23 -19.33 -6.02 -9.32
CA LEU A 23 -17.99 -6.12 -8.76
C LEU A 23 -18.04 -5.74 -7.29
N ALA A 24 -17.37 -6.52 -6.44
CA ALA A 24 -17.07 -6.14 -5.07
C ALA A 24 -15.56 -5.94 -4.91
N LEU A 25 -15.17 -5.04 -4.02
CA LEU A 25 -13.78 -4.90 -3.58
C LEU A 25 -13.68 -5.48 -2.17
N ARG A 26 -12.78 -6.44 -1.96
CA ARG A 26 -12.43 -6.93 -0.62
C ARG A 26 -11.21 -6.16 -0.14
N PRO A 27 -11.32 -5.26 0.85
CA PRO A 27 -10.16 -4.54 1.38
C PRO A 27 -9.07 -5.52 1.83
N ARG A 28 -7.81 -5.20 1.50
CA ARG A 28 -6.66 -5.99 1.95
C ARG A 28 -6.41 -5.77 3.45
N PRO A 29 -5.69 -6.68 4.13
CA PRO A 29 -5.39 -6.53 5.55
C PRO A 29 -4.83 -5.14 5.88
N ARG A 30 -5.26 -4.60 7.01
CA ARG A 30 -4.81 -3.31 7.57
C ARG A 30 -5.15 -2.04 6.77
N VAL A 31 -5.64 -2.16 5.53
CA VAL A 31 -5.95 -1.00 4.66
C VAL A 31 -6.94 -0.05 5.33
N LEU A 32 -8.03 -0.56 5.92
CA LEU A 32 -9.02 0.31 6.59
C LEU A 32 -8.40 1.06 7.77
N ALA A 33 -7.63 0.38 8.62
CA ALA A 33 -6.95 1.01 9.75
C ALA A 33 -5.94 2.08 9.30
N VAL A 34 -5.20 1.82 8.22
CA VAL A 34 -4.30 2.81 7.60
C VAL A 34 -5.07 4.03 7.12
N LEU A 35 -6.16 3.83 6.37
CA LEU A 35 -6.96 4.95 5.85
C LEU A 35 -7.59 5.78 6.96
N ASP A 36 -7.97 5.15 8.08
CA ASP A 36 -8.53 5.83 9.26
C ASP A 36 -7.45 6.66 9.98
N GLY A 37 -6.23 6.12 10.10
CA GLY A 37 -5.07 6.86 10.60
C GLY A 37 -4.68 8.05 9.72
N LEU A 38 -5.06 8.04 8.44
CA LEU A 38 -4.84 9.13 7.49
C LEU A 38 -6.03 10.10 7.39
N SER A 39 -6.95 10.13 8.36
CA SER A 39 -8.19 10.92 8.29
C SER A 39 -7.99 12.42 7.96
N ALA A 40 -6.91 13.03 8.45
CA ALA A 40 -6.58 14.44 8.18
C ALA A 40 -5.92 14.70 6.81
N VAL A 41 -5.53 13.65 6.07
CA VAL A 41 -4.83 13.75 4.79
C VAL A 41 -5.82 13.65 3.64
N ARG A 42 -5.66 14.47 2.59
CA ARG A 42 -6.45 14.35 1.36
C ARG A 42 -6.06 13.06 0.62
N LYS A 43 -7.07 12.28 0.24
CA LYS A 43 -6.88 10.95 -0.37
C LYS A 43 -7.54 10.91 -1.75
N GLY A 44 -6.83 10.33 -2.70
CA GLY A 44 -7.29 10.12 -4.07
C GLY A 44 -7.08 8.68 -4.53
N VAL A 45 -7.53 8.39 -5.74
CA VAL A 45 -7.33 7.12 -6.42
C VAL A 45 -6.73 7.37 -7.79
N ILE A 46 -5.73 6.57 -8.17
CA ILE A 46 -5.27 6.47 -9.56
C ILE A 46 -5.26 4.98 -9.90
N SER A 47 -6.19 4.53 -10.74
CA SER A 47 -6.31 3.10 -11.04
C SER A 47 -6.82 2.85 -12.46
N ASN A 48 -6.55 1.65 -12.98
CA ASN A 48 -7.00 1.23 -14.30
C ASN A 48 -8.16 0.23 -14.17
N PRO A 49 -9.42 0.65 -14.36
CA PRO A 49 -10.57 -0.25 -14.26
C PRO A 49 -10.83 -1.03 -15.57
N GLY A 50 -10.04 -0.80 -16.62
CA GLY A 50 -10.35 -1.27 -17.96
C GLY A 50 -11.72 -0.75 -18.44
N THR A 51 -12.55 -1.63 -18.95
CA THR A 51 -13.92 -1.29 -19.42
C THR A 51 -14.96 -1.20 -18.29
N ALA A 52 -14.57 -1.48 -17.03
CA ALA A 52 -15.48 -1.63 -15.89
C ALA A 52 -15.51 -0.42 -14.94
N GLU A 53 -15.18 0.79 -15.42
CA GLU A 53 -15.04 2.00 -14.59
C GLU A 53 -16.23 2.24 -13.64
N ALA A 54 -17.45 2.27 -14.16
CA ALA A 54 -18.64 2.52 -13.34
C ALA A 54 -18.86 1.45 -12.25
N ALA A 55 -18.54 0.18 -12.54
CA ALA A 55 -18.64 -0.90 -11.58
C ALA A 55 -17.56 -0.78 -10.48
N VAL A 56 -16.33 -0.44 -10.86
CA VAL A 56 -15.21 -0.20 -9.93
C VAL A 56 -15.49 1.02 -9.05
N ALA A 57 -15.97 2.12 -9.61
CA ALA A 57 -16.29 3.33 -8.86
C ALA A 57 -17.38 3.07 -7.80
N ARG A 58 -18.43 2.33 -8.14
CA ARG A 58 -19.46 1.90 -7.17
C ARG A 58 -18.86 1.00 -6.09
N ALA A 59 -18.08 -0.01 -6.48
CA ALA A 59 -17.47 -0.95 -5.53
C ALA A 59 -16.47 -0.25 -4.59
N LEU A 60 -15.76 0.78 -5.06
CA LEU A 60 -14.90 1.64 -4.25
C LEU A 60 -15.70 2.38 -3.17
N ALA A 61 -16.80 3.01 -3.55
CA ALA A 61 -17.66 3.73 -2.61
C ALA A 61 -18.27 2.79 -1.55
N GLU A 62 -18.66 1.58 -1.94
CA GLU A 62 -19.20 0.55 -1.03
C GLU A 62 -18.14 0.00 -0.06
N ALA A 63 -16.94 -0.29 -0.54
CA ALA A 63 -15.88 -0.90 0.27
C ALA A 63 -15.15 0.11 1.17
N PHE A 64 -15.12 1.39 0.77
CA PHE A 64 -14.38 2.44 1.47
C PHE A 64 -15.26 3.68 1.74
N PRO A 65 -16.39 3.52 2.45
CA PRO A 65 -17.34 4.61 2.67
C PRO A 65 -16.65 5.79 3.37
N GLY A 66 -16.82 6.98 2.80
CA GLY A 66 -16.30 8.24 3.35
C GLY A 66 -14.78 8.45 3.24
N ARG A 67 -14.02 7.57 2.58
CA ARG A 67 -12.54 7.66 2.53
C ARG A 67 -12.00 8.37 1.28
N PHE A 68 -12.73 8.31 0.16
CA PHE A 68 -12.38 8.94 -1.12
C PHE A 68 -13.52 9.88 -1.55
N THR A 69 -13.59 11.06 -0.91
CA THR A 69 -14.73 11.98 -1.04
C THR A 69 -14.53 13.10 -2.05
N ASP A 70 -13.30 13.32 -2.51
CA ASP A 70 -12.97 14.35 -3.50
C ASP A 70 -12.92 13.72 -4.90
N PRO A 71 -13.96 13.89 -5.74
CA PRO A 71 -14.02 13.28 -7.06
C PRO A 71 -12.95 13.83 -8.00
N ALA A 72 -12.40 15.04 -7.73
CA ALA A 72 -11.31 15.59 -8.53
C ALA A 72 -10.00 14.81 -8.34
N LEU A 73 -9.87 14.04 -7.26
CA LEU A 73 -8.69 13.22 -6.96
C LEU A 73 -8.86 11.75 -7.37
N VAL A 74 -9.90 11.43 -8.14
CA VAL A 74 -10.14 10.07 -8.66
C VAL A 74 -9.85 10.07 -10.16
N HIS A 75 -8.80 9.33 -10.54
CA HIS A 75 -8.32 9.25 -11.91
C HIS A 75 -8.36 7.80 -12.40
N TRP A 76 -9.11 7.59 -13.48
CA TRP A 76 -9.21 6.30 -14.15
C TRP A 76 -8.37 6.30 -15.43
N GLY A 77 -7.59 5.25 -15.63
CA GLY A 77 -6.83 5.06 -16.86
C GLY A 77 -5.64 4.13 -16.70
N VAL A 78 -5.04 3.77 -17.83
CA VAL A 78 -3.81 2.97 -17.88
C VAL A 78 -2.67 3.76 -17.23
N LYS A 79 -1.80 3.06 -16.50
CA LYS A 79 -0.67 3.62 -15.75
C LYS A 79 0.67 3.21 -16.39
N ASP A 80 0.72 3.31 -17.72
CA ASP A 80 1.85 2.91 -18.59
C ASP A 80 2.76 4.09 -18.98
N SER A 81 2.48 5.28 -18.44
CA SER A 81 3.25 6.50 -18.64
C SER A 81 3.04 7.48 -17.48
N ARG A 82 3.88 8.52 -17.40
CA ARG A 82 3.76 9.59 -16.40
C ARG A 82 2.49 10.45 -16.53
N GLU A 83 1.80 10.41 -17.67
CA GLU A 83 0.73 11.37 -18.00
C GLU A 83 -0.44 11.37 -17.01
N ILE A 84 -0.87 10.19 -16.55
CA ILE A 84 -1.97 10.09 -15.58
C ILE A 84 -1.58 10.67 -14.21
N PHE A 85 -0.32 10.52 -13.83
CA PHE A 85 0.23 11.04 -12.59
C PHE A 85 0.37 12.56 -12.66
N ASP A 86 0.81 13.12 -13.80
CA ASP A 86 0.84 14.57 -14.02
C ASP A 86 -0.57 15.18 -13.93
N ARG A 87 -1.58 14.53 -14.52
CA ARG A 87 -2.98 14.95 -14.39
C ARG A 87 -3.46 14.90 -12.94
N ALA A 88 -3.08 13.87 -12.18
CA ALA A 88 -3.45 13.74 -10.78
C ALA A 88 -2.82 14.83 -9.91
N VAL A 89 -1.54 15.16 -10.14
CA VAL A 89 -0.87 16.28 -9.46
C VAL A 89 -1.56 17.60 -9.79
N ALA A 90 -1.88 17.86 -11.07
CA ALA A 90 -2.57 19.08 -11.48
C ALA A 90 -3.96 19.22 -10.82
N ALA A 91 -4.68 18.12 -10.64
CA ALA A 91 -6.01 18.09 -10.03
C ALA A 91 -6.01 18.36 -8.51
N THR A 92 -4.84 18.37 -7.86
CA THR A 92 -4.74 18.72 -6.43
C THR A 92 -5.12 20.17 -6.11
N GLY A 93 -5.13 21.05 -7.13
CA GLY A 93 -5.45 22.47 -6.97
C GLY A 93 -4.25 23.33 -6.53
N GLY A 94 -3.02 22.86 -6.74
CA GLY A 94 -1.80 23.64 -6.53
C GLY A 94 -0.75 23.01 -5.62
N GLU A 95 -0.92 21.76 -5.19
CA GLU A 95 0.14 21.03 -4.48
C GLU A 95 1.28 20.73 -5.46
N ARG A 96 2.52 20.74 -4.94
CA ARG A 96 3.67 20.38 -5.75
C ARG A 96 3.70 18.87 -5.96
N ALA A 97 4.35 18.41 -7.03
CA ALA A 97 4.48 16.98 -7.28
C ALA A 97 5.16 16.23 -6.11
N ASP A 98 6.18 16.84 -5.50
CA ASP A 98 6.87 16.29 -4.33
C ASP A 98 6.03 16.33 -3.04
N ASP A 99 4.92 17.08 -2.99
CA ASP A 99 3.93 16.98 -1.92
C ASP A 99 2.96 15.80 -2.13
N CYS A 100 2.92 15.21 -3.32
CA CYS A 100 2.05 14.07 -3.63
C CYS A 100 2.76 12.72 -3.41
N VAL A 101 1.97 11.72 -3.01
CA VAL A 101 2.41 10.32 -2.86
C VAL A 101 1.53 9.42 -3.71
N PHE A 102 2.13 8.54 -4.50
CA PHE A 102 1.44 7.40 -5.11
C PHE A 102 1.74 6.10 -4.36
N VAL A 103 0.69 5.39 -3.96
CA VAL A 103 0.77 4.10 -3.29
C VAL A 103 0.27 3.01 -4.22
N GLY A 104 1.13 2.06 -4.57
CA GLY A 104 0.80 0.97 -5.48
C GLY A 104 1.83 -0.15 -5.40
N GLU A 105 1.40 -1.41 -5.56
CA GLU A 105 2.29 -2.58 -5.50
C GLU A 105 3.25 -2.67 -6.70
N ASP A 106 2.83 -2.18 -7.87
CA ASP A 106 3.58 -2.34 -9.12
C ASP A 106 4.75 -1.36 -9.18
N ALA A 107 5.96 -1.89 -9.36
CA ALA A 107 7.18 -1.09 -9.36
C ALA A 107 7.31 -0.18 -10.60
N GLN A 108 6.78 -0.60 -11.75
CA GLN A 108 6.79 0.17 -12.99
C GLN A 108 5.85 1.37 -12.90
N GLU A 109 4.63 1.17 -12.37
CA GLU A 109 3.69 2.26 -12.11
C GLU A 109 4.26 3.29 -11.12
N ARG A 110 4.93 2.83 -10.06
CA ARG A 110 5.68 3.72 -9.16
C ARG A 110 6.83 4.43 -9.88
N GLY A 111 7.47 3.79 -10.86
CA GLY A 111 8.47 4.42 -11.73
C GLY A 111 7.92 5.64 -12.45
N PHE A 112 6.76 5.51 -13.10
CA PHE A 112 6.10 6.63 -13.79
C PHE A 112 5.61 7.72 -12.83
N ALA A 113 5.15 7.35 -11.63
CA ALA A 113 4.82 8.34 -10.59
C ALA A 113 6.05 9.15 -10.16
N ARG A 114 7.22 8.50 -10.02
CA ARG A 114 8.50 9.18 -9.75
C ARG A 114 8.93 10.09 -10.88
N GLU A 115 8.74 9.68 -12.14
CA GLU A 115 8.99 10.54 -13.31
C GLU A 115 8.10 11.80 -13.31
N ALA A 116 6.87 11.68 -12.80
CA ALA A 116 5.97 12.81 -12.55
C ALA A 116 6.37 13.67 -11.34
N GLY A 117 7.42 13.29 -10.61
CA GLY A 117 7.93 13.99 -9.43
C GLY A 117 7.23 13.63 -8.13
N MET A 118 6.34 12.63 -8.13
CA MET A 118 5.68 12.15 -6.92
C MET A 118 6.61 11.29 -6.08
N ARG A 119 6.36 11.26 -4.77
CA ARG A 119 6.91 10.23 -3.89
C ARG A 119 6.09 8.95 -4.03
N THR A 120 6.66 7.81 -3.63
CA THR A 120 5.98 6.53 -3.81
C THR A 120 6.11 5.60 -2.62
N ALA A 121 5.09 4.76 -2.40
CA ALA A 121 5.12 3.67 -1.43
C ALA A 121 4.59 2.37 -2.05
N ALA A 122 5.23 1.25 -1.73
CA ALA A 122 4.83 -0.07 -2.23
C ALA A 122 3.63 -0.69 -1.48
N HIS A 123 3.25 -0.12 -0.32
CA HIS A 123 2.15 -0.64 0.50
C HIS A 123 1.48 0.50 1.28
N PRO A 124 0.15 0.47 1.51
CA PRO A 124 -0.58 1.52 2.26
C PRO A 124 0.00 1.84 3.64
N VAL A 125 0.52 0.85 4.35
CA VAL A 125 1.19 1.02 5.66
C VAL A 125 2.33 2.06 5.63
N PHE A 126 2.99 2.22 4.47
CA PHE A 126 4.09 3.16 4.30
C PHE A 126 3.67 4.50 3.68
N ALA A 127 2.38 4.71 3.44
CA ALA A 127 1.88 5.93 2.80
C ALA A 127 2.27 7.20 3.58
N LEU A 128 2.14 7.17 4.91
CA LEU A 128 2.55 8.28 5.76
C LEU A 128 4.07 8.45 5.77
N ALA A 129 4.83 7.36 5.85
CA ALA A 129 6.29 7.41 5.81
C ALA A 129 6.78 8.08 4.51
N ALA A 130 6.22 7.71 3.36
CA ALA A 130 6.51 8.38 2.09
C ALA A 130 6.14 9.86 2.12
N ALA A 131 4.97 10.22 2.67
CA ALA A 131 4.53 11.60 2.83
C ALA A 131 5.41 12.43 3.80
N GLU A 132 6.16 11.76 4.68
CA GLU A 132 7.09 12.38 5.64
C GLU A 132 8.56 12.26 5.21
N HIS A 133 8.85 11.77 3.99
CA HIS A 133 10.22 11.49 3.51
C HIS A 133 11.01 10.52 4.39
N ARG A 134 10.31 9.58 5.06
CA ARG A 134 10.95 8.54 5.85
C ARG A 134 11.21 7.31 4.98
N PRO A 135 12.43 6.75 5.01
CA PRO A 135 12.80 5.63 4.18
C PRO A 135 12.06 4.36 4.60
N VAL A 136 11.79 3.50 3.62
CA VAL A 136 11.39 2.11 3.81
C VAL A 136 12.60 1.23 3.50
N LEU A 137 12.94 0.37 4.44
CA LEU A 137 14.11 -0.48 4.46
C LEU A 137 13.68 -1.93 4.30
N ARG A 138 14.54 -2.73 3.71
CA ARG A 138 14.37 -4.19 3.72
C ARG A 138 14.84 -4.71 5.06
N ALA A 139 14.22 -5.76 5.58
CA ALA A 139 14.64 -6.38 6.82
C ALA A 139 14.57 -7.90 6.72
N ARG A 140 15.48 -8.56 7.43
CA ARG A 140 15.48 -9.99 7.68
C ARG A 140 15.17 -10.21 9.15
N ILE A 141 14.13 -10.97 9.46
CA ILE A 141 13.70 -11.26 10.83
C ILE A 141 13.81 -12.76 11.05
N GLU A 142 14.68 -13.15 11.97
CA GLU A 142 14.88 -14.54 12.38
C GLU A 142 14.21 -14.80 13.74
N LEU A 143 13.36 -15.84 13.79
CA LEU A 143 12.63 -16.24 14.99
C LEU A 143 13.48 -17.18 15.85
N ARG A 144 13.74 -16.75 17.09
CA ARG A 144 14.44 -17.52 18.13
C ARG A 144 13.57 -18.64 18.68
N ASP A 145 14.18 -19.57 19.42
CA ASP A 145 13.43 -20.66 20.07
C ASP A 145 12.37 -20.09 21.01
N GLY A 146 11.13 -20.59 20.89
CA GLY A 146 9.97 -20.10 21.63
C GLY A 146 9.28 -18.87 21.01
N GLN A 147 9.80 -18.29 19.94
CA GLN A 147 9.08 -17.27 19.17
C GLN A 147 8.24 -17.91 18.08
N GLU A 148 6.98 -17.47 17.96
CA GLU A 148 6.06 -17.95 16.96
C GLU A 148 5.83 -16.90 15.86
N GLN A 149 5.69 -17.35 14.62
CA GLN A 149 5.40 -16.48 13.49
C GLN A 149 4.10 -15.68 13.70
N ARG A 150 3.10 -16.26 14.35
CA ARG A 150 1.85 -15.57 14.70
C ARG A 150 2.10 -14.36 15.61
N SER A 151 3.04 -14.48 16.55
CA SER A 151 3.41 -13.37 17.44
C SER A 151 4.12 -12.26 16.66
N LEU A 152 5.00 -12.62 15.71
CA LEU A 152 5.62 -11.65 14.81
C LEU A 152 4.57 -10.91 13.97
N THR A 153 3.65 -11.64 13.34
CA THR A 153 2.56 -11.04 12.54
C THR A 153 1.73 -10.07 13.37
N ALA A 154 1.37 -10.44 14.61
CA ALA A 154 0.59 -9.57 15.49
C ALA A 154 1.31 -8.24 15.80
N VAL A 155 2.63 -8.25 15.95
CA VAL A 155 3.42 -7.02 16.15
C VAL A 155 3.53 -6.22 14.84
N MET A 156 3.80 -6.89 13.71
CA MET A 156 3.86 -6.24 12.40
C MET A 156 2.54 -5.57 12.02
N ASP A 157 1.40 -6.14 12.42
CA ASP A 157 0.07 -5.58 12.16
C ASP A 157 -0.13 -4.21 12.82
N GLN A 158 0.55 -3.97 13.95
CA GLN A 158 0.50 -2.71 14.71
C GLN A 158 1.68 -1.76 14.40
N ALA A 159 2.68 -2.22 13.65
CA ALA A 159 3.90 -1.47 13.36
C ALA A 159 3.97 -1.03 11.89
N GLU A 160 4.87 -0.09 11.56
CA GLU A 160 5.21 0.22 10.16
C GLU A 160 6.13 -0.86 9.57
N ALA A 161 5.60 -2.08 9.49
CA ALA A 161 6.28 -3.29 9.02
C ALA A 161 5.30 -4.15 8.21
N VAL A 162 5.75 -4.70 7.08
CA VAL A 162 4.94 -5.56 6.20
C VAL A 162 5.77 -6.78 5.78
N PRO A 163 5.29 -8.02 5.99
CA PRO A 163 5.98 -9.21 5.51
C PRO A 163 5.92 -9.24 3.98
N VAL A 164 7.07 -9.46 3.35
CA VAL A 164 7.21 -9.64 1.90
C VAL A 164 7.24 -11.12 1.55
N GLU A 165 8.02 -11.90 2.32
CA GLU A 165 8.23 -13.31 2.04
C GLU A 165 8.46 -14.08 3.33
N VAL A 166 7.81 -15.23 3.47
CA VAL A 166 8.08 -16.20 4.54
C VAL A 166 8.96 -17.27 3.94
N VAL A 167 10.27 -17.18 4.21
CA VAL A 167 11.27 -18.09 3.63
C VAL A 167 11.27 -19.44 4.37
N SER A 168 11.00 -19.41 5.67
CA SER A 168 10.78 -20.61 6.48
C SER A 168 9.95 -20.27 7.72
N GLU A 169 9.60 -21.27 8.52
CA GLU A 169 8.94 -21.08 9.83
C GLU A 169 9.74 -20.16 10.78
N ARG A 170 11.02 -19.92 10.50
CA ARG A 170 11.92 -19.15 11.36
C ARG A 170 12.50 -17.91 10.68
N LEU A 171 12.13 -17.64 9.44
CA LEU A 171 12.75 -16.59 8.64
C LEU A 171 11.72 -15.85 7.81
N VAL A 172 11.57 -14.56 8.08
CA VAL A 172 10.68 -13.65 7.36
C VAL A 172 11.48 -12.50 6.78
N LEU A 173 11.28 -12.22 5.49
CA LEU A 173 11.72 -11.00 4.84
C LEU A 173 10.59 -9.97 4.91
N ALA A 174 10.93 -8.74 5.28
CA ALA A 174 9.96 -7.68 5.51
C ALA A 174 10.41 -6.36 4.88
N LEU A 175 9.43 -5.49 4.64
CA LEU A 175 9.66 -4.05 4.53
C LEU A 175 9.34 -3.40 5.87
N VAL A 176 10.18 -2.46 6.30
CA VAL A 176 10.04 -1.77 7.58
C VAL A 176 10.46 -0.31 7.45
N THR A 177 9.91 0.58 8.26
CA THR A 177 10.55 1.88 8.53
C THR A 177 11.40 1.80 9.79
N THR A 178 12.16 2.84 10.12
CA THR A 178 12.85 2.93 11.42
C THR A 178 11.90 2.74 12.61
N ARG A 179 10.69 3.31 12.55
CA ARG A 179 9.66 3.10 13.60
C ARG A 179 9.18 1.66 13.64
N GLY A 180 9.07 1.00 12.48
CA GLY A 180 8.74 -0.41 12.41
C GLY A 180 9.82 -1.31 13.04
N VAL A 181 11.10 -0.97 12.84
CA VAL A 181 12.23 -1.65 13.48
C VAL A 181 12.16 -1.51 14.99
N GLU A 182 12.02 -0.29 15.51
CA GLU A 182 11.92 -0.02 16.94
C GLU A 182 10.78 -0.84 17.60
N ALA A 183 9.58 -0.83 16.99
CA ALA A 183 8.44 -1.58 17.51
C ALA A 183 8.66 -3.11 17.52
N LEU A 184 9.39 -3.64 16.53
CA LEU A 184 9.73 -5.06 16.47
C LEU A 184 10.80 -5.43 17.51
N GLU A 185 11.81 -4.59 17.70
CA GLU A 185 12.86 -4.78 18.69
C GLU A 185 12.34 -4.67 20.12
N ASP A 186 11.46 -3.71 20.40
CA ASP A 186 10.76 -3.57 21.69
C ASP A 186 9.90 -4.79 22.02
N ALA A 187 9.36 -5.47 21.00
CA ALA A 187 8.65 -6.74 21.16
C ALA A 187 9.58 -7.97 21.25
N GLY A 188 10.89 -7.76 21.24
CA GLY A 188 11.90 -8.82 21.40
C GLY A 188 12.30 -9.54 20.11
N PHE A 189 11.93 -9.04 18.93
CA PHE A 189 12.40 -9.58 17.66
C PHE A 189 13.76 -8.97 17.27
N THR A 190 14.62 -9.79 16.67
CA THR A 190 15.88 -9.29 16.08
C THR A 190 15.63 -8.91 14.63
N VAL A 191 15.90 -7.65 14.28
CA VAL A 191 15.66 -7.12 12.93
C VAL A 191 16.98 -6.78 12.28
N ASP A 192 17.39 -7.58 11.29
CA ASP A 192 18.58 -7.31 10.49
C ASP A 192 18.18 -6.44 9.29
N VAL A 193 18.36 -5.13 9.46
CA VAL A 193 18.02 -4.10 8.47
C VAL A 193 19.01 -4.14 7.31
N ARG A 194 18.46 -4.17 6.10
CA ARG A 194 19.16 -4.12 4.82
C ARG A 194 18.86 -2.78 4.14
N GLY A 195 19.63 -2.49 3.09
CA GLY A 195 19.49 -1.24 2.31
C GLY A 195 18.08 -0.97 1.77
N PRO A 196 17.87 0.21 1.15
CA PRO A 196 16.56 0.72 0.76
C PRO A 196 15.74 -0.24 -0.12
N ALA A 197 14.42 -0.10 -0.05
CA ALA A 197 13.44 -0.98 -0.69
C ALA A 197 13.00 -0.53 -2.10
N GLU A 198 13.63 0.49 -2.68
CA GLU A 198 13.10 1.32 -3.78
C GLU A 198 12.69 0.56 -5.06
N ASP A 199 13.16 -0.69 -5.25
CA ASP A 199 12.92 -1.50 -6.46
C ASP A 199 12.19 -2.84 -6.23
N LEU A 200 11.62 -3.11 -5.05
CA LEU A 200 10.96 -4.40 -4.80
C LEU A 200 9.50 -4.44 -5.28
N VAL A 201 9.15 -5.55 -5.95
CA VAL A 201 7.77 -6.01 -6.11
C VAL A 201 7.33 -6.64 -4.79
N VAL A 202 6.28 -6.12 -4.17
CA VAL A 202 5.72 -6.72 -2.94
C VAL A 202 4.64 -7.71 -3.37
N SER A 203 5.04 -8.93 -3.68
CA SER A 203 4.10 -10.04 -3.83
C SER A 203 3.52 -10.39 -2.46
N PRO A 204 2.20 -10.37 -2.26
CA PRO A 204 1.65 -10.73 -0.97
C PRO A 204 1.80 -12.23 -0.70
N VAL A 205 2.10 -12.55 0.57
CA VAL A 205 1.88 -13.89 1.10
C VAL A 205 0.40 -14.22 0.91
N ARG A 206 0.10 -15.30 0.17
CA ARG A 206 -1.27 -15.77 -0.04
C ARG A 206 -1.82 -16.35 1.26
N ASP A 207 -2.82 -15.70 1.84
CA ASP A 207 -3.66 -16.24 2.92
C ASP A 207 -4.75 -17.19 2.38
N ASP A 208 -4.41 -18.12 1.48
CA ASP A 208 -5.33 -19.19 1.11
C ASP A 208 -4.89 -20.49 1.81
N PRO A 209 -5.66 -21.00 2.80
CA PRO A 209 -5.48 -22.39 3.22
C PRO A 209 -5.80 -23.32 2.04
N PRO A 210 -5.11 -24.46 1.91
CA PRO A 210 -5.41 -25.42 0.85
C PRO A 210 -6.87 -25.85 0.97
N THR A 211 -7.63 -25.65 -0.10
CA THR A 211 -8.97 -26.21 -0.25
C THR A 211 -8.87 -27.73 -0.16
N ARG A 212 -9.28 -28.23 1.02
CA ARG A 212 -10.04 -29.46 1.26
C ARG A 212 -10.77 -29.98 0.02
#